data_AF-A0A7C4J100-F1
#
_entry.id   AF-A0A7C4J100-F1
#
_cell.length_a   1.000
_cell.length_b   1.000
_cell.length_c   1.000
_cell.angle_alpha   90.00
_cell.angle_beta   90.00
_cell.angle_gamma   90.00
#
_symmetry.space_group_name_H-M   'P 1'
#
loop_
_entity.id
_entity.type
_entity.pdbx_description
1 polymer ?
#
loop_
_entity_poly.entity_id
_entity_poly.type
_entity_poly.pdbx_seq_one_letter_code
_entity_poly.pdbx_strand_id
1 'polypeptide(L)' 'MKRYTLPQLPYEYNALEPYIDAKTMEIHHTKHHAAYIEKLNGALDKYPHLYELSL' A
#
# COMPACT_ATOMS: atom_id res chain seq x y z
N MET A 1 6.07 -17.34 -5.46
CA MET A 1 4.93 -16.42 -5.31
C MET A 1 5.12 -15.50 -4.13
N LYS A 2 5.56 -14.28 -4.43
CA LYS A 2 5.74 -13.21 -3.45
C LYS A 2 4.46 -12.37 -3.46
N ARG A 3 3.68 -12.41 -2.37
CA ARG A 3 2.54 -11.49 -2.22
C ARG A 3 3.05 -10.06 -2.11
N TYR A 4 2.26 -9.10 -2.60
CA TYR A 4 2.57 -7.69 -2.40
C TYR A 4 2.35 -7.30 -0.94
N THR A 5 3.20 -6.43 -0.42
CA THR A 5 3.15 -5.94 0.96
C THR A 5 3.01 -4.42 0.97
N LEU A 6 2.29 -3.87 1.96
CA LEU A 6 2.26 -2.43 2.17
C LEU A 6 3.67 -1.95 2.56
N PRO A 7 4.35 -1.12 1.77
CA PRO A 7 5.67 -0.62 2.11
C PRO A 7 5.58 0.32 3.31
N GLN A 8 6.58 0.28 4.18
CA GLN A 8 6.69 1.28 5.24
C GLN A 8 7.00 2.66 4.64
N LEU A 9 6.42 3.70 5.21
CA LEU A 9 6.83 5.06 4.87
C LEU A 9 8.27 5.31 5.31
N PRO A 10 9.09 6.00 4.49
CA PRO A 10 10.47 6.34 4.86
C PRO A 10 10.56 7.53 5.83
N TYR A 11 9.42 8.00 6.34
CA TYR A 11 9.29 9.16 7.23
C TYR A 11 8.03 9.03 8.10
N GLU A 12 7.99 9.80 9.18
CA GLU A 12 6.84 9.90 10.09
C GLU A 12 5.63 10.56 9.42
N TYR A 13 4.42 10.28 9.90
CA TYR A 13 3.18 10.78 9.29
C TYR A 13 3.09 12.30 9.20
N ASN A 14 3.69 13.02 10.15
CA ASN A 14 3.69 14.49 10.20
C ASN A 14 4.88 15.14 9.47
N ALA A 15 5.75 14.37 8.82
CA ALA A 15 6.98 14.89 8.20
C ALA A 15 6.73 15.91 7.07
N LEU A 16 5.49 15.97 6.55
CA LEU A 16 5.10 16.84 5.44
C LEU A 16 4.28 18.07 5.89
N GLU A 17 4.11 18.29 7.18
CA GLU A 17 3.45 19.49 7.69
C GLU A 17 4.28 20.76 7.44
N PRO A 18 3.64 21.93 7.21
CA PRO A 18 2.19 22.17 7.21
C PRO A 18 1.53 21.94 5.83
N TYR A 19 2.25 21.37 4.86
CA TYR A 19 1.77 21.23 3.48
C TYR A 19 0.78 20.07 3.33
N ILE A 20 1.00 18.98 4.07
CA ILE A 20 0.09 17.84 4.17
C ILE A 20 0.00 17.45 5.64
N ASP A 21 -1.22 17.39 6.18
CA ASP A 21 -1.44 17.06 7.58
C ASP A 21 -1.20 15.57 7.87
N ALA A 22 -0.77 15.27 9.11
CA ALA A 22 -0.50 13.91 9.53
C ALA A 22 -1.69 12.97 9.39
N LYS A 23 -2.93 13.46 9.57
CA LYS A 23 -4.13 12.61 9.53
C LYS A 23 -4.41 12.13 8.11
N THR A 24 -4.22 13.00 7.13
CA THR A 24 -4.26 12.65 5.71
C THR A 24 -3.22 11.58 5.39
N MET A 25 -1.97 11.73 5.84
CA MET A 25 -0.91 10.74 5.59
C MET A 25 -1.19 9.39 6.24
N GLU A 26 -1.70 9.37 7.47
CA GLU A 26 -2.12 8.16 8.19
C GLU A 26 -3.22 7.43 7.42
N ILE A 27 -4.29 8.14 7.03
CA ILE A 27 -5.43 7.56 6.30
C ILE A 27 -5.00 7.08 4.91
N HIS A 28 -4.21 7.89 4.19
CA HIS A 28 -3.71 7.54 2.86
C HIS A 28 -2.93 6.22 2.90
N HIS A 29 -1.99 6.10 3.82
CA HIS A 29 -1.14 4.91 3.93
C HIS A 29 -1.89 3.69 4.48
N THR A 30 -2.51 3.82 5.66
CA THR A 30 -3.06 2.68 6.40
C THR A 30 -4.40 2.19 5.88
N LYS A 31 -5.15 3.04 5.15
CA LYS A 31 -6.45 2.65 4.58
C LYS A 31 -6.39 2.53 3.07
N HIS A 32 -6.10 3.62 2.36
CA HIS A 32 -6.21 3.62 0.89
C HIS A 32 -5.17 2.73 0.23
N HIS A 33 -3.88 2.89 0.55
CA HIS A 33 -2.82 2.05 -0.01
C HIS A 33 -2.97 0.59 0.45
N ALA A 34 -3.25 0.37 1.75
CA ALA A 34 -3.50 -0.97 2.28
C ALA A 34 -4.63 -1.70 1.53
N ALA A 35 -5.74 -1.01 1.24
CA ALA A 35 -6.87 -1.58 0.51
C ALA A 35 -6.51 -1.97 -0.94
N TYR A 36 -5.66 -1.18 -1.61
CA TYR A 36 -5.17 -1.57 -2.95
C TYR A 36 -4.33 -2.85 -2.88
N ILE A 37 -3.43 -2.96 -1.92
CA ILE A 37 -2.60 -4.16 -1.73
C ILE A 37 -3.45 -5.39 -1.41
N GLU A 38 -4.44 -5.26 -0.52
CA GLU A 38 -5.35 -6.35 -0.17
C GLU A 38 -6.15 -6.83 -1.38
N LYS A 39 -6.77 -5.89 -2.12
CA LYS A 39 -7.59 -6.22 -3.30
C LYS A 39 -6.77 -6.79 -4.44
N LEU A 40 -5.57 -6.25 -4.68
CA LEU A 40 -4.64 -6.80 -5.67
C LEU A 40 -4.29 -8.24 -5.33
N ASN A 41 -3.84 -8.50 -4.10
CA ASN A 41 -3.51 -9.85 -3.67
C ASN A 41 -4.73 -10.79 -3.76
N GLY A 42 -5.91 -10.35 -3.34
CA GLY A 42 -7.13 -11.17 -3.44
C GLY A 42 -7.54 -11.50 -4.89
N ALA A 43 -7.21 -10.64 -5.85
CA ALA A 43 -7.39 -10.93 -7.27
C ALA A 43 -6.34 -11.95 -7.78
N LEU A 44 -5.07 -11.76 -7.41
CA LEU A 44 -3.96 -12.61 -7.84
C LEU A 44 -3.95 -14.00 -7.21
N ASP A 45 -4.53 -14.15 -6.02
CA ASP A 45 -4.75 -15.45 -5.38
C ASP A 45 -5.58 -16.41 -6.25
N LYS A 46 -6.44 -15.87 -7.13
CA LYS A 46 -7.21 -16.66 -8.10
C LYS A 46 -6.39 -17.06 -9.33
N TYR A 47 -5.29 -16.37 -9.59
CA TYR A 47 -4.43 -16.56 -10.75
C TYR A 47 -2.95 -16.48 -10.34
N PRO A 48 -2.43 -17.47 -9.60
CA PRO A 48 -1.18 -17.28 -8.87
C PRO A 48 0.06 -17.07 -9.75
N HIS A 49 0.03 -17.50 -11.02
CA HIS A 49 1.10 -17.24 -12.00
C HIS A 49 1.27 -15.74 -12.31
N LEU A 50 0.23 -14.92 -12.09
CA LEU A 50 0.31 -13.47 -12.29
C LEU A 50 1.17 -12.76 -11.25
N TYR A 51 1.47 -13.39 -10.10
CA TYR A 51 2.43 -12.85 -9.13
C TYR A 51 3.86 -12.73 -9.66
N GLU A 52 4.19 -13.46 -10.73
CA GLU A 52 5.53 -13.49 -11.31
C GLU A 52 5.68 -12.47 -12.46
N LEU A 53 4.60 -11.79 -12.84
CA LEU A 53 4.66 -10.70 -13.81
C LEU A 53 5.14 -9.42 -13.13
N SER A 54 6.00 -8.66 -13.81
CA SER A 54 6.31 -7.29 -13.40
C SER A 54 5.04 -6.45 -13.59
N LEU A 55 4.63 -5.75 -12.54
CA LEU A 55 3.72 -4.60 -12.62
C LEU A 55 4.53 -3.31 -12.72
#